data_AF-A0A1V6AA19-F1
#
_entry.id   AF-A0A1V6AA19-F1
#
_cell.length_a   1.000
_cell.length_b   1.000
_cell.length_c   1.000
_cell.angle_alpha   90.00
_cell.angle_beta   90.00
_cell.angle_gamma   90.00
#
_symmetry.space_group_name_H-M   'P 1'
#
loop_
_entity.id
_entity.type
_entity.pdbx_description
1 polymer ?
#
loop_
_entity_poly.entity_id
_entity_poly.type
_entity_poly.pdbx_seq_one_letter_code
_entity_poly.pdbx_strand_id
1 'polypeptide(L)'
;MSKERASLFGLGVDTVGMEEAVCRAMELVGGKGGYVVTLNPEMCMRALDDEKFAGTVRGAALVVPDGIGTVWALGRLGFKDVPKVPGIELAEAVAARCAANGTGVYLLGAKPGVAERAAAYLVLKYKGLKVIGVKDGYYAKGDERRTAQEVANSGAGVVFVAMGAGRQESFMELACSLRDGIAMIGIGGSFDVFAGDVRRAPDMVRKLGMEWLYRGLSQPSRLKRLARLPAFALTVLMRPDLARNGRNR
;
A
#
# COMPACT_ATOMS: atom_id res chain seq x y z
N MET A 1 6.15 -9.59 -22.47
CA MET A 1 4.89 -10.35 -22.30
C MET A 1 3.91 -9.43 -21.57
N SER A 2 2.74 -9.14 -22.15
CA SER A 2 1.74 -8.30 -21.47
C SER A 2 1.22 -9.08 -20.27
N LYS A 3 1.33 -8.49 -19.08
CA LYS A 3 1.08 -9.15 -17.79
C LYS A 3 -0.41 -9.08 -17.49
N GLU A 4 -0.99 -10.19 -17.07
CA GLU A 4 -2.43 -10.36 -16.86
C GLU A 4 -2.89 -9.50 -15.67
N ARG A 5 -3.34 -8.27 -15.94
CA ARG A 5 -3.93 -7.39 -14.92
C ARG A 5 -5.35 -7.88 -14.65
N ALA A 6 -5.54 -8.53 -13.51
CA ALA A 6 -6.85 -8.99 -13.08
C ALA A 6 -7.76 -7.80 -12.76
N SER A 7 -9.07 -7.97 -12.88
CA SER A 7 -10.04 -6.93 -12.51
C SER A 7 -10.76 -7.31 -11.23
N LEU A 8 -10.74 -6.39 -10.26
CA LEU A 8 -11.44 -6.53 -8.99
C LEU A 8 -12.12 -5.19 -8.66
N PHE A 9 -13.44 -5.18 -8.65
CA PHE A 9 -14.28 -3.99 -8.49
C PHE A 9 -13.93 -2.87 -9.49
N GLY A 10 -13.56 -3.22 -10.72
CA GLY A 10 -13.17 -2.27 -11.77
C GLY A 10 -11.77 -1.67 -11.57
N LEU A 11 -11.03 -2.15 -10.56
CA LEU A 11 -9.64 -1.82 -10.32
C LEU A 11 -8.76 -2.90 -10.95
N GLY A 12 -7.77 -2.48 -11.72
CA GLY A 12 -6.79 -3.39 -12.30
C GLY A 12 -5.73 -3.76 -11.25
N VAL A 13 -5.63 -5.05 -10.94
CA VAL A 13 -4.69 -5.64 -9.96
C VAL A 13 -3.62 -6.44 -10.70
N ASP A 14 -2.35 -6.13 -10.44
CA ASP A 14 -1.19 -6.85 -10.95
C ASP A 14 -0.99 -8.14 -10.15
N THR A 15 -1.13 -9.29 -10.80
CA THR A 15 -1.00 -10.65 -10.22
C THR A 15 0.46 -11.08 -10.12
N VAL A 16 1.33 -10.19 -9.63
CA VAL A 16 2.78 -10.39 -9.58
C VAL A 16 3.26 -10.78 -8.18
N GLY A 17 4.27 -11.65 -8.11
CA GLY A 17 4.87 -12.09 -6.84
C GLY A 17 5.70 -10.99 -6.17
N MET A 18 6.16 -11.25 -4.94
CA MET A 18 6.92 -10.27 -4.13
C MET A 18 8.17 -9.75 -4.85
N GLU A 19 9.03 -10.63 -5.37
CA GLU A 19 10.27 -10.21 -6.06
C GLU A 19 9.97 -9.34 -7.29
N GLU A 20 8.96 -9.73 -8.08
CA GLU A 20 8.56 -8.95 -9.25
C GLU A 20 7.95 -7.60 -8.86
N ALA A 21 7.15 -7.54 -7.79
CA ALA A 21 6.62 -6.30 -7.25
C ALA A 21 7.74 -5.36 -6.79
N VAL A 22 8.78 -5.89 -6.14
CA VAL A 22 9.98 -5.14 -5.74
C VAL A 22 10.71 -4.61 -6.98
N CYS A 23 10.96 -5.46 -7.97
CA CYS A 23 11.61 -5.03 -9.22
C CYS A 23 10.84 -3.91 -9.90
N ARG A 24 9.51 -4.06 -10.08
CA ARG A 24 8.66 -3.04 -10.69
C ARG A 24 8.59 -1.75 -9.89
N ALA A 25 8.57 -1.82 -8.57
CA ALA A 25 8.63 -0.62 -7.73
C ALA A 25 9.98 0.11 -7.88
N MET A 26 11.08 -0.64 -7.97
CA MET A 26 12.42 -0.07 -8.14
C MET A 26 12.68 0.47 -9.55
N GLU A 27 12.03 -0.07 -10.58
CA GLU A 27 12.05 0.47 -11.96
C GLU A 27 11.46 1.89 -12.04
N LEU A 28 10.60 2.29 -11.09
CA LEU A 28 10.07 3.65 -11.02
C LEU A 28 11.15 4.66 -10.60
N VAL A 29 12.18 4.21 -9.87
CA VAL A 29 13.27 5.08 -9.37
C VAL A 29 14.14 5.53 -10.55
N GLY A 30 14.26 6.85 -10.74
CA GLY A 30 15.01 7.44 -11.85
C GLY A 30 14.36 7.31 -13.23
N GLY A 31 13.24 6.58 -13.34
CA GLY A 31 12.40 6.48 -14.55
C GLY A 31 11.29 7.54 -14.56
N LYS A 32 10.10 7.15 -15.03
CA LYS A 32 8.90 8.03 -15.01
C LYS A 32 8.39 8.32 -13.59
N GLY A 33 8.88 7.61 -12.57
CA GLY A 33 8.28 7.63 -11.23
C GLY A 33 6.89 7.01 -11.23
N GLY A 34 6.24 7.10 -10.07
CA GLY A 34 4.88 6.64 -9.88
C GLY A 34 4.66 6.07 -8.48
N TYR A 35 3.47 5.55 -8.26
CA TYR A 35 3.08 5.02 -6.97
C TYR A 35 2.53 3.61 -7.04
N VAL A 36 2.77 2.89 -5.95
CA VAL A 36 2.38 1.50 -5.72
C VAL A 36 1.26 1.46 -4.70
N VAL A 37 0.18 0.79 -5.06
CA VAL A 37 -0.99 0.58 -4.21
C VAL A 37 -1.03 -0.86 -3.72
N THR A 38 -1.14 -1.04 -2.41
CA THR A 38 -1.32 -2.33 -1.73
C THR A 38 -2.81 -2.57 -1.50
N LEU A 39 -3.49 -3.11 -2.52
CA LEU A 39 -4.94 -3.15 -2.58
C LEU A 39 -5.53 -4.17 -1.61
N ASN A 40 -6.29 -3.68 -0.64
CA ASN A 40 -7.01 -4.49 0.32
C ASN A 40 -8.54 -4.41 0.10
N PRO A 41 -9.34 -5.27 0.77
CA PRO A 41 -10.79 -5.27 0.64
C PRO A 41 -11.48 -3.95 1.03
N GLU A 42 -10.94 -3.21 2.01
CA GLU A 42 -11.50 -1.91 2.42
C GLU A 42 -11.42 -0.89 1.27
N MET A 43 -10.30 -0.88 0.56
CA MET A 43 -10.10 -0.02 -0.61
C MET A 43 -11.01 -0.40 -1.77
N CYS A 44 -11.22 -1.70 -2.02
CA CYS A 44 -12.14 -2.17 -3.04
C CYS A 44 -13.57 -1.65 -2.80
N MET A 45 -14.06 -1.79 -1.56
CA MET A 45 -15.39 -1.29 -1.20
C MET A 45 -15.46 0.24 -1.29
N ARG A 46 -14.43 0.95 -0.86
CA ARG A 46 -14.37 2.41 -0.99
C ARG A 46 -14.43 2.85 -2.45
N ALA A 47 -13.74 2.16 -3.35
CA ALA A 47 -13.71 2.51 -4.77
C ALA A 47 -15.08 2.39 -5.46
N LEU A 48 -16.01 1.61 -4.91
CA LEU A 48 -17.39 1.57 -5.39
C LEU A 48 -18.17 2.85 -5.06
N ASP A 49 -17.85 3.49 -3.93
CA ASP A 49 -18.57 4.66 -3.41
C ASP A 49 -17.87 5.99 -3.74
N ASP A 50 -16.60 5.94 -4.17
CA ASP A 50 -15.71 7.09 -4.36
C ASP A 50 -14.96 6.98 -5.70
N GLU A 51 -15.58 7.47 -6.78
CA GLU A 51 -15.02 7.39 -8.14
C GLU A 51 -13.69 8.16 -8.26
N LYS A 52 -13.51 9.23 -7.48
CA LYS A 52 -12.23 9.95 -7.44
C LYS A 52 -11.13 9.04 -6.91
N PHE A 53 -11.38 8.35 -5.80
CA PHE A 53 -10.44 7.38 -5.26
C PHE A 53 -10.21 6.18 -6.21
N ALA A 54 -11.26 5.69 -6.87
CA ALA A 54 -11.12 4.64 -7.88
C ALA A 54 -10.24 5.08 -9.06
N GLY A 55 -10.37 6.34 -9.49
CA GLY A 55 -9.52 6.97 -10.50
C GLY A 55 -8.05 7.00 -10.06
N THR A 56 -7.77 7.44 -8.83
CA THR A 56 -6.41 7.41 -8.26
C THR A 56 -5.85 5.98 -8.22
N VAL A 57 -6.62 4.98 -7.79
CA VAL A 57 -6.11 3.59 -7.79
C VAL A 57 -5.84 3.08 -9.21
N ARG A 58 -6.69 3.43 -10.19
CA ARG A 58 -6.48 3.08 -11.61
C ARG A 58 -5.22 3.74 -12.19
N GLY A 59 -4.89 4.95 -11.75
CA GLY A 59 -3.69 5.69 -12.14
C GLY A 59 -2.38 5.18 -11.55
N ALA A 60 -2.43 4.25 -10.59
CA ALA A 60 -1.23 3.68 -9.98
C ALA A 60 -0.38 2.90 -10.99
N ALA A 61 0.95 3.01 -10.85
CA ALA A 61 1.92 2.33 -11.71
C ALA A 61 1.97 0.81 -11.43
N LEU A 62 1.61 0.42 -10.21
CA LEU A 62 1.52 -0.97 -9.77
C LEU A 62 0.44 -1.09 -8.68
N VAL A 63 -0.45 -2.06 -8.82
CA VAL A 63 -1.49 -2.37 -7.83
C VAL A 63 -1.33 -3.82 -7.42
N VAL A 64 -0.81 -4.08 -6.23
CA VAL A 64 -0.58 -5.45 -5.74
C VAL A 64 -1.68 -5.90 -4.77
N PRO A 65 -2.03 -7.19 -4.75
CA PRO A 65 -3.03 -7.70 -3.82
C PRO A 65 -2.49 -7.80 -2.39
N ASP A 66 -3.03 -6.98 -1.48
CA ASP A 66 -2.74 -7.02 -0.05
C ASP A 66 -3.83 -7.74 0.73
N GLY A 67 -3.42 -8.76 1.48
CA GLY A 67 -4.29 -9.53 2.37
C GLY A 67 -5.03 -10.68 1.70
N ILE A 68 -5.51 -11.60 2.53
CA ILE A 68 -6.16 -12.82 2.06
C ILE A 68 -7.49 -12.55 1.35
N GLY A 69 -8.20 -11.48 1.73
CA GLY A 69 -9.51 -11.15 1.14
C GLY A 69 -9.41 -10.80 -0.34
N THR A 70 -8.40 -10.01 -0.72
CA THR A 70 -8.16 -9.65 -2.13
C THR A 70 -7.77 -10.88 -2.95
N VAL A 71 -6.86 -11.71 -2.44
CA VAL A 71 -6.43 -12.96 -3.10
C VAL A 71 -7.59 -13.94 -3.25
N TRP A 72 -8.37 -14.15 -2.19
CA TRP A 72 -9.56 -15.01 -2.21
C TRP A 72 -10.60 -14.52 -3.21
N ALA A 73 -10.87 -13.21 -3.27
CA ALA A 73 -11.85 -12.65 -4.20
C ALA A 73 -11.40 -12.85 -5.65
N LEU A 74 -10.13 -12.60 -5.97
CA LEU A 74 -9.58 -12.84 -7.30
C LEU A 74 -9.66 -14.32 -7.68
N GLY A 75 -9.31 -15.22 -6.76
CA GLY A 75 -9.49 -16.68 -6.93
C GLY A 75 -10.94 -17.05 -7.24
N ARG A 76 -11.89 -16.46 -6.51
CA ARG A 76 -13.33 -16.70 -6.71
C ARG A 76 -13.85 -16.19 -8.05
N LEU A 77 -13.22 -15.16 -8.61
CA LEU A 77 -13.50 -14.59 -9.92
C LEU A 77 -12.78 -15.31 -11.07
N GLY A 78 -12.03 -16.38 -10.77
CA GLY A 78 -11.41 -17.28 -11.75
C GLY A 78 -9.93 -17.01 -12.03
N PHE A 79 -9.30 -16.05 -11.36
CA PHE A 79 -7.86 -15.81 -11.48
C PHE A 79 -7.10 -16.83 -10.65
N LYS A 80 -6.22 -17.62 -11.28
CA LYS A 80 -5.46 -18.68 -10.60
C LYS A 80 -4.14 -18.14 -10.06
N ASP A 81 -3.62 -18.81 -9.04
CA ASP A 81 -2.26 -18.61 -8.48
C ASP A 81 -1.91 -17.15 -8.12
N VAL A 82 -2.91 -16.38 -7.69
CA VAL A 82 -2.72 -14.97 -7.32
C VAL A 82 -1.84 -14.88 -6.07
N PRO A 83 -0.62 -14.34 -6.17
CA PRO A 83 0.28 -14.23 -5.03
C PRO A 83 -0.22 -13.14 -4.08
N LYS A 84 0.01 -13.32 -2.77
CA LYS A 84 -0.24 -12.27 -1.77
C LYS A 84 1.00 -11.40 -1.65
N VAL A 85 0.85 -10.08 -1.72
CA VAL A 85 1.95 -9.11 -1.54
C VAL A 85 1.57 -8.10 -0.46
N PRO A 86 1.82 -8.42 0.83
CA PRO A 86 1.50 -7.51 1.93
C PRO A 86 2.36 -6.26 1.90
N GLY A 87 1.75 -5.08 2.12
CA GLY A 87 2.46 -3.81 2.01
C GLY A 87 3.66 -3.67 2.95
N ILE A 88 3.58 -4.24 4.15
CA ILE A 88 4.70 -4.25 5.11
C ILE A 88 5.88 -5.09 4.61
N GLU A 89 5.62 -6.24 3.98
CA GLU A 89 6.67 -7.13 3.45
C GLU A 89 7.29 -6.52 2.18
N LEU A 90 6.48 -5.90 1.34
CA LEU A 90 6.96 -5.12 0.19
C LEU A 90 7.86 -3.97 0.64
N ALA A 91 7.48 -3.24 1.69
CA ALA A 91 8.30 -2.16 2.24
C ALA A 91 9.67 -2.67 2.72
N GLU A 92 9.69 -3.80 3.42
CA GLU A 92 10.91 -4.44 3.89
C GLU A 92 11.83 -4.87 2.74
N ALA A 93 11.26 -5.53 1.72
CA ALA A 93 12.03 -6.01 0.58
C ALA A 93 12.57 -4.85 -0.30
N VAL A 94 11.78 -3.78 -0.47
CA VAL A 94 12.23 -2.55 -1.14
C VAL A 94 13.31 -1.84 -0.32
N ALA A 95 13.17 -1.77 1.01
CA ALA A 95 14.22 -1.19 1.87
C ALA A 95 15.54 -1.96 1.77
N ALA A 96 15.49 -3.30 1.75
CA ALA A 96 16.66 -4.13 1.51
C ALA A 96 17.33 -3.81 0.15
N ARG A 97 16.54 -3.64 -0.92
CA ARG A 97 17.05 -3.27 -2.25
C ARG A 97 17.65 -1.86 -2.27
N CYS A 98 17.03 -0.92 -1.57
CA CYS A 98 17.56 0.45 -1.43
C CYS A 98 18.89 0.46 -0.69
N ALA A 99 19.04 -0.35 0.37
CA ALA A 99 20.29 -0.49 1.11
C ALA A 99 21.42 -1.05 0.22
N ALA A 100 21.12 -2.05 -0.62
CA ALA A 100 22.09 -2.63 -1.55
C ALA A 100 22.53 -1.64 -2.65
N ASN A 101 21.59 -0.82 -3.16
CA ASN A 101 21.82 0.06 -4.31
C ASN A 101 22.19 1.50 -3.89
N GLY A 102 22.18 1.81 -2.60
CA GLY A 102 22.44 3.16 -2.09
C GLY A 102 21.33 4.17 -2.39
N THR A 103 20.12 3.71 -2.73
CA THR A 103 18.95 4.57 -3.01
C THR A 103 18.46 5.23 -1.71
N GLY A 104 18.30 6.56 -1.74
CA GLY A 104 17.76 7.33 -0.62
C GLY A 104 16.28 7.06 -0.40
N VAL A 105 15.90 6.81 0.86
CA VAL A 105 14.53 6.51 1.30
C VAL A 105 13.98 7.62 2.18
N TYR A 106 12.72 7.99 1.96
CA TYR A 106 11.96 8.90 2.79
C TYR A 106 10.80 8.16 3.47
N LEU A 107 10.53 8.46 4.75
CA LEU A 107 9.38 7.92 5.49
C LEU A 107 8.37 9.04 5.78
N LEU A 108 7.15 8.91 5.26
CA LEU A 108 6.08 9.89 5.45
C LEU A 108 4.83 9.24 6.05
N GLY A 109 4.37 9.69 7.21
CA GLY A 109 3.08 9.27 7.76
C GLY A 109 3.13 8.87 9.23
N ALA A 110 2.07 8.20 9.69
CA ALA A 110 1.85 7.86 11.09
C ALA A 110 1.81 9.09 12.03
N LYS A 111 1.79 8.84 13.34
CA LYS A 111 1.81 9.88 14.38
C LYS A 111 3.23 10.45 14.56
N PRO A 112 3.35 11.67 15.11
CA PRO A 112 4.65 12.23 15.49
C PRO A 112 5.49 11.23 16.30
N GLY A 113 6.74 11.01 15.91
CA GLY A 113 7.67 10.08 16.55
C GLY A 113 7.57 8.62 16.08
N VAL A 114 6.54 8.22 15.31
CA VAL A 114 6.38 6.84 14.83
C VAL A 114 7.24 6.60 13.59
N ALA A 115 7.25 7.52 12.63
CA ALA A 115 8.04 7.39 11.41
C ALA A 115 9.55 7.41 11.71
N GLU A 116 9.99 8.16 12.71
CA GLU A 116 11.38 8.25 13.16
C GLU A 116 11.85 6.93 13.78
N ARG A 117 11.01 6.31 14.62
CA ARG A 117 11.31 4.98 15.18
C ARG A 117 11.28 3.89 14.10
N ALA A 118 10.34 3.98 13.15
CA ALA A 118 10.32 3.07 12.00
C ALA A 118 11.60 3.21 11.14
N ALA A 119 12.08 4.43 10.92
CA ALA A 119 13.34 4.69 10.23
C ALA A 119 14.52 4.07 10.98
N ALA A 120 14.62 4.29 12.29
CA ALA A 120 15.66 3.71 13.13
C ALA A 120 15.66 2.18 13.07
N TYR A 121 14.49 1.55 13.14
CA TYR A 121 14.34 0.10 12.98
C TYR A 121 14.87 -0.38 11.61
N LEU A 122 14.47 0.26 10.52
CA LEU A 122 14.87 -0.14 9.17
C LEU A 122 16.38 0.03 8.95
N VAL A 123 16.99 1.11 9.46
CA VAL A 123 18.44 1.33 9.37
C VAL A 123 19.23 0.30 10.19
N LEU A 124 18.73 -0.09 11.37
CA LEU A 124 19.34 -1.15 12.17
C LEU A 124 19.29 -2.49 11.45
N LYS A 125 18.15 -2.80 10.83
CA LYS A 125 17.90 -4.08 10.14
C LYS A 125 18.63 -4.20 8.80
N TYR A 126 18.63 -3.14 7.98
CA TYR A 126 19.21 -3.13 6.64
C TYR A 126 20.45 -2.23 6.61
N LYS A 127 21.62 -2.83 6.85
CA LYS A 127 22.90 -2.12 6.82
C LYS A 127 23.11 -1.47 5.44
N GLY A 128 23.46 -0.18 5.45
CA GLY A 128 23.63 0.62 4.22
C GLY A 128 22.37 1.38 3.78
N LEU A 129 21.21 1.17 4.42
CA LEU A 129 20.00 1.93 4.13
C LEU A 129 20.21 3.42 4.44
N LYS A 130 20.00 4.27 3.43
CA LYS A 130 20.08 5.73 3.55
C LYS A 130 18.68 6.31 3.75
N VAL A 131 18.31 6.59 5.00
CA VAL A 131 17.11 7.38 5.29
C VAL A 131 17.48 8.86 5.18
N ILE A 132 16.93 9.54 4.17
CA ILE A 132 17.27 10.94 3.86
C ILE A 132 16.21 11.94 4.32
N GLY A 133 15.10 11.45 4.84
CA GLY A 133 14.07 12.29 5.42
C GLY A 133 12.97 11.47 6.10
N VAL A 134 12.38 12.08 7.12
CA VAL A 134 11.28 11.51 7.89
C VAL A 134 10.32 12.65 8.21
N LYS A 135 9.02 12.40 8.07
CA LYS A 135 7.97 13.32 8.47
C LYS A 135 6.72 12.56 8.87
N ASP A 136 6.04 13.02 9.91
CA ASP A 136 4.78 12.43 10.32
C ASP A 136 3.64 12.74 9.33
N GLY A 137 2.49 12.09 9.53
CA GLY A 137 1.33 12.24 8.65
C GLY A 137 0.43 13.42 8.98
N TYR A 138 0.77 14.27 9.94
CA TYR A 138 -0.07 15.38 10.40
C TYR A 138 0.49 16.69 9.85
N TYR A 139 -0.25 17.29 8.94
CA TYR A 139 0.00 18.62 8.42
C TYR A 139 -1.32 19.38 8.35
N ALA A 140 -1.27 20.71 8.40
CA ALA A 140 -2.48 21.52 8.39
C ALA A 140 -3.26 21.30 7.09
N LYS A 141 -4.59 21.40 7.17
CA LYS A 141 -5.45 21.28 5.99
C LYS A 141 -5.08 22.38 4.99
N GLY A 142 -4.72 22.01 3.76
CA GLY A 142 -4.22 22.92 2.73
C GLY A 142 -2.71 22.83 2.49
N ASP A 143 -1.95 22.23 3.42
CA ASP A 143 -0.49 22.06 3.29
C ASP A 143 -0.09 20.78 2.54
N GLU A 144 -1.05 20.04 1.97
CA GLU A 144 -0.79 18.83 1.17
C GLU A 144 0.24 19.09 0.07
N ARG A 145 0.04 20.15 -0.72
CA ARG A 145 0.89 20.49 -1.86
C ARG A 145 2.29 20.92 -1.42
N ARG A 146 2.38 21.67 -0.32
CA ARG A 146 3.67 22.06 0.26
C ARG A 146 4.44 20.82 0.72
N THR A 147 3.78 19.92 1.46
CA THR A 147 4.40 18.67 1.91
C THR A 147 4.81 17.78 0.74
N ALA A 148 3.97 17.70 -0.31
CA ALA A 148 4.31 16.98 -1.54
C ALA A 148 5.56 17.57 -2.22
N GLN A 149 5.69 18.90 -2.25
CA GLN A 149 6.87 19.57 -2.82
C GLN A 149 8.13 19.32 -1.97
N GLU A 150 8.02 19.35 -0.65
CA GLU A 150 9.13 19.02 0.26
C GLU A 150 9.64 17.59 0.03
N VAL A 151 8.70 16.63 -0.08
CA VAL A 151 9.04 15.22 -0.37
C VAL A 151 9.64 15.09 -1.76
N ALA A 152 9.07 15.74 -2.78
CA ALA A 152 9.62 15.74 -4.13
C ALA A 152 11.05 16.31 -4.16
N ASN A 153 11.33 17.39 -3.43
CA ASN A 153 12.63 18.05 -3.40
C ASN A 153 13.65 17.38 -2.46
N SER A 154 13.26 16.38 -1.67
CA SER A 154 14.14 15.70 -0.72
C SER A 154 15.31 14.94 -1.35
N GLY A 155 15.26 14.69 -2.66
CA GLY A 155 16.22 13.84 -3.35
C GLY A 155 15.94 12.34 -3.19
N ALA A 156 14.82 11.94 -2.56
CA ALA A 156 14.49 10.54 -2.35
C ALA A 156 14.21 9.84 -3.68
N GLY A 157 14.66 8.58 -3.76
CA GLY A 157 14.25 7.67 -4.84
C GLY A 157 13.01 6.88 -4.44
N VAL A 158 12.90 6.50 -3.16
CA VAL A 158 11.74 5.77 -2.63
C VAL A 158 11.10 6.55 -1.48
N VAL A 159 9.78 6.62 -1.46
CA VAL A 159 9.00 7.19 -0.35
C VAL A 159 8.00 6.17 0.16
N PHE A 160 8.14 5.77 1.42
CA PHE A 160 7.13 4.96 2.11
C PHE A 160 6.06 5.86 2.71
N VAL A 161 4.78 5.63 2.36
CA VAL A 161 3.66 6.48 2.78
C VAL A 161 2.68 5.71 3.66
N ALA A 162 2.49 6.19 4.89
CA ALA A 162 1.70 5.57 5.95
C ALA A 162 0.62 6.53 6.51
N MET A 163 -0.22 7.10 5.64
CA MET A 163 -1.25 8.08 6.03
C MET A 163 -2.68 7.50 6.05
N GLY A 164 -2.81 6.21 5.72
CA GLY A 164 -4.09 5.51 5.65
C GLY A 164 -4.74 5.61 4.27
N ALA A 165 -5.49 4.56 3.92
CA ALA A 165 -6.15 4.41 2.62
C ALA A 165 -7.07 5.59 2.27
N GLY A 166 -7.01 6.01 1.01
CA GLY A 166 -7.59 7.22 0.46
C GLY A 166 -6.63 8.39 0.49
N ARG A 167 -6.26 8.85 1.70
CA ARG A 167 -5.40 10.03 1.84
C ARG A 167 -4.00 9.78 1.29
N GLN A 168 -3.44 8.60 1.55
CA GLN A 168 -2.10 8.27 1.06
C GLN A 168 -2.06 8.17 -0.47
N GLU A 169 -3.06 7.55 -1.11
CA GLU A 169 -3.09 7.42 -2.58
C GLU A 169 -3.22 8.78 -3.25
N SER A 170 -4.14 9.64 -2.80
CA SER A 170 -4.30 10.99 -3.36
C SER A 170 -3.04 11.85 -3.14
N PHE A 171 -2.35 11.68 -2.02
CA PHE A 171 -1.08 12.38 -1.78
C PHE A 171 0.02 11.87 -2.72
N MET A 172 0.13 10.55 -2.90
CA MET A 172 1.14 9.97 -3.78
C MET A 172 0.93 10.38 -5.24
N GLU A 173 -0.32 10.41 -5.71
CA GLU A 173 -0.68 10.92 -7.03
C GLU A 173 -0.24 12.38 -7.20
N LEU A 174 -0.54 13.24 -6.22
CA LEU A 174 -0.11 14.64 -6.23
C LEU A 174 1.42 14.75 -6.24
N ALA A 175 2.12 14.06 -5.34
CA ALA A 175 3.57 14.15 -5.23
C ALA A 175 4.31 13.62 -6.47
N CYS A 176 3.84 12.52 -7.06
CA CYS A 176 4.40 12.02 -8.32
C CYS A 176 4.16 12.99 -9.48
N SER A 177 3.08 13.78 -9.47
CA SER A 177 2.86 14.81 -10.49
C SER A 177 3.82 16.01 -10.40
N LEU A 178 4.54 16.16 -9.27
CA LEU A 178 5.49 17.24 -9.06
C LEU A 178 6.93 16.86 -9.43
N ARG A 179 7.25 15.57 -9.49
CA ARG A 179 8.59 15.08 -9.84
C ARG A 179 8.56 13.63 -10.33
N ASP A 180 9.16 13.41 -11.49
CA ASP A 180 9.43 12.08 -12.04
C ASP A 180 10.54 11.36 -11.27
N GLY A 181 10.64 10.04 -11.47
CA GLY A 181 11.73 9.22 -10.94
C GLY A 181 11.64 8.91 -9.44
N ILE A 182 10.51 9.21 -8.80
CA ILE A 182 10.21 8.81 -7.42
C ILE A 182 9.29 7.59 -7.42
N ALA A 183 9.64 6.56 -6.65
CA ALA A 183 8.77 5.44 -6.34
C ALA A 183 8.08 5.66 -4.98
N MET A 184 6.77 5.86 -4.98
CA MET A 184 6.01 6.00 -3.73
C MET A 184 5.25 4.71 -3.43
N ILE A 185 5.28 4.23 -2.19
CA ILE A 185 4.65 2.96 -1.82
C ILE A 185 3.71 3.21 -0.64
N GLY A 186 2.42 3.00 -0.88
CA GLY A 186 1.40 3.05 0.16
C GLY A 186 1.49 1.80 1.02
N ILE A 187 1.80 1.95 2.30
CA ILE A 187 2.02 0.84 3.24
C ILE A 187 1.09 0.86 4.45
N GLY A 188 0.13 1.79 4.49
CA GLY A 188 -0.87 1.88 5.56
C GLY A 188 -0.24 1.97 6.95
N GLY A 189 -0.78 1.24 7.93
CA GLY A 189 -0.28 1.24 9.32
C GLY A 189 0.97 0.39 9.55
N SER A 190 1.85 0.26 8.56
CA SER A 190 3.08 -0.56 8.69
C SER A 190 4.13 0.11 9.57
N PHE A 191 4.17 1.44 9.63
CA PHE A 191 5.08 2.18 10.52
C PHE A 191 4.81 1.88 12.00
N ASP A 192 3.56 1.72 12.43
CA ASP A 192 3.25 1.33 13.82
C ASP A 192 3.86 -0.04 14.20
N VAL A 193 3.99 -0.94 13.21
CA VAL A 193 4.64 -2.25 13.42
C VAL A 193 6.16 -2.11 13.47
N PHE A 194 6.76 -1.37 12.55
CA PHE A 194 8.21 -1.12 12.56
C PHE A 194 8.67 -0.33 13.80
N ALA A 195 7.86 0.60 14.28
CA ALA A 195 8.12 1.37 15.49
C ALA A 195 7.94 0.57 16.78
N GLY A 196 7.35 -0.64 16.70
CA GLY A 196 7.08 -1.51 17.86
C GLY A 196 5.80 -1.20 18.63
N ASP A 197 4.99 -0.24 18.18
CA ASP A 197 3.73 0.16 18.83
C ASP A 197 2.63 -0.89 18.65
N VAL A 198 2.66 -1.61 17.54
CA VAL A 198 1.70 -2.67 17.22
C VAL A 198 2.43 -3.98 17.00
N ARG A 199 2.11 -4.98 17.83
CA ARG A 199 2.57 -6.34 17.60
C ARG A 199 1.88 -6.92 16.37
N ARG A 200 2.67 -7.46 15.45
CA ARG A 200 2.16 -8.19 14.28
C ARG A 200 1.43 -9.45 14.76
N ALA A 201 0.43 -9.89 13.99
CA ALA A 201 -0.24 -11.17 14.27
C ALA A 201 0.78 -12.32 14.22
N PRO A 202 0.70 -13.32 15.11
CA PRO A 202 1.58 -14.48 15.08
C PRO A 202 1.59 -15.16 13.71
N ASP A 203 2.69 -15.82 13.33
CA ASP A 203 2.84 -16.40 12.00
C ASP A 203 1.77 -17.43 11.65
N MET A 204 1.31 -18.21 12.64
CA MET A 204 0.19 -19.13 12.46
C MET A 204 -1.10 -18.39 12.05
N VAL A 205 -1.39 -17.25 12.69
CA VAL A 205 -2.56 -16.41 12.38
C VAL A 205 -2.43 -15.78 10.99
N ARG A 206 -1.21 -15.36 10.60
CA ARG A 206 -0.92 -14.81 9.27
C ARG A 206 -1.04 -15.85 8.17
N LYS A 207 -0.56 -17.07 8.41
CA LYS A 207 -0.68 -18.21 7.48
C LYS A 207 -2.13 -18.64 7.29
N LEU A 208 -2.94 -18.56 8.35
CA LEU A 208 -4.39 -18.78 8.30
C LEU A 208 -5.16 -17.60 7.68
N GLY A 209 -4.49 -16.50 7.31
CA GLY A 209 -5.13 -15.31 6.74
C GLY A 209 -5.99 -14.50 7.72
N MET A 210 -5.96 -14.83 9.01
CA MET A 210 -6.81 -14.22 10.05
C MET A 210 -6.20 -12.96 10.68
N GLU A 211 -5.16 -12.38 10.06
CA GLU A 211 -4.50 -11.16 10.58
C GLU A 211 -5.50 -10.00 10.72
N TRP A 212 -6.48 -9.90 9.83
CA TRP A 212 -7.54 -8.89 9.91
C TRP A 212 -8.41 -9.07 11.17
N LEU A 213 -8.74 -10.32 11.54
CA LEU A 213 -9.53 -10.65 12.72
C LEU A 213 -8.75 -10.36 14.00
N TYR A 214 -7.49 -10.77 14.05
CA TYR A 214 -6.59 -10.47 15.17
C TYR A 214 -6.45 -8.96 15.40
N ARG A 215 -6.15 -8.19 14.35
CA ARG A 215 -6.04 -6.72 14.44
C ARG A 215 -7.36 -6.06 14.85
N GLY A 216 -8.48 -6.60 14.37
CA GLY A 216 -9.81 -6.13 14.70
C GLY A 216 -10.17 -6.27 16.17
N LEU A 217 -9.85 -7.43 16.76
CA LEU A 217 -10.05 -7.69 18.19
C LEU A 217 -9.10 -6.87 19.07
N SER A 218 -7.87 -6.61 18.60
CA SER A 218 -6.89 -5.81 19.34
C SER A 218 -7.10 -4.29 19.25
N GLN A 219 -7.92 -3.79 18.31
CA GLN A 219 -8.16 -2.35 18.13
C GLN A 219 -9.64 -2.03 17.89
N PRO A 220 -10.42 -1.71 18.95
CA PRO A 220 -11.86 -1.47 18.88
C PRO A 220 -12.26 -0.35 17.91
N SER A 221 -11.40 0.67 17.74
CA SER A 221 -11.63 1.75 16.77
C SER A 221 -11.67 1.28 15.31
N ARG A 222 -11.19 0.07 15.01
CA ARG A 222 -11.21 -0.55 13.68
C ARG A 222 -12.47 -1.39 13.41
N LEU A 223 -13.39 -1.56 14.36
CA LEU A 223 -14.62 -2.34 14.17
C LEU A 223 -15.46 -1.85 12.98
N LYS A 224 -15.53 -0.52 12.75
CA LYS A 224 -16.21 0.05 11.58
C LYS A 224 -15.58 -0.38 10.26
N ARG A 225 -14.25 -0.57 10.23
CA ARG A 225 -13.52 -1.07 9.05
C ARG A 225 -13.72 -2.56 8.88
N LEU A 226 -13.79 -3.32 9.97
CA LEU A 226 -14.11 -4.76 9.93
C LEU A 226 -15.50 -5.01 9.33
N ALA A 227 -16.49 -4.16 9.60
CA ALA A 227 -17.83 -4.29 9.02
C ALA A 227 -17.83 -4.24 7.48
N ARG A 228 -16.82 -3.63 6.85
CA ARG A 228 -16.67 -3.64 5.38
C ARG A 228 -16.19 -4.98 4.83
N LEU A 229 -15.57 -5.83 5.65
CA LEU A 229 -15.05 -7.13 5.20
C LEU A 229 -16.17 -8.15 4.91
N PRO A 230 -17.22 -8.32 5.76
CA PRO A 230 -18.40 -9.09 5.40
C PRO A 230 -19.11 -8.54 4.17
N ALA A 231 -19.27 -7.20 4.07
CA ALA A 231 -19.90 -6.57 2.91
C ALA A 231 -19.13 -6.87 1.61
N PHE A 232 -17.79 -6.83 1.67
CA PHE A 232 -16.91 -7.22 0.57
C PHE A 232 -17.12 -8.67 0.16
N ALA A 233 -17.03 -9.61 1.10
CA ALA A 233 -17.21 -11.03 0.82
C ALA A 233 -18.60 -11.34 0.24
N LEU A 234 -19.65 -10.74 0.83
CA LEU A 234 -21.02 -10.89 0.34
C LEU A 234 -21.17 -10.34 -1.07
N THR A 235 -20.56 -9.19 -1.37
CA THR A 235 -20.63 -8.59 -2.71
C THR A 235 -19.92 -9.47 -3.75
N VAL A 236 -18.76 -10.04 -3.42
CA VAL A 236 -18.04 -10.99 -4.29
C VAL A 236 -18.89 -12.24 -4.57
N LEU A 237 -19.61 -12.76 -3.57
CA LEU A 237 -20.44 -13.96 -3.71
C LEU A 237 -21.76 -13.71 -4.44
N MET A 238 -22.47 -12.63 -4.08
CA MET A 238 -23.83 -12.35 -4.54
C MET A 238 -23.87 -11.52 -5.82
N ARG A 239 -22.83 -10.71 -6.09
CA ARG A 239 -22.75 -9.83 -7.28
C ARG A 239 -21.39 -10.00 -7.99
N PRO A 240 -21.09 -11.17 -8.56
CA PRO A 240 -19.81 -11.44 -9.22
C PRO A 240 -19.53 -10.51 -10.40
N ASP A 241 -20.56 -10.05 -11.12
CA ASP A 241 -20.40 -9.09 -12.22
C ASP A 241 -19.92 -7.72 -11.73
N LEU A 242 -20.48 -7.24 -10.60
CA LEU A 242 -20.01 -6.01 -9.94
C LEU A 242 -18.57 -6.20 -9.43
N ALA A 243 -18.30 -7.34 -8.79
CA ALA A 243 -16.97 -7.65 -8.29
C ALA A 243 -15.93 -7.79 -9.41
N ARG A 244 -16.31 -8.15 -10.64
CA ARG A 244 -15.42 -8.19 -11.78
C ARG A 244 -15.25 -6.81 -12.44
N ASN A 245 -16.34 -6.05 -12.62
CA ASN A 245 -16.35 -4.89 -13.52
C ASN A 245 -16.46 -3.53 -12.80
N GLY A 246 -16.75 -3.51 -11.50
CA GLY A 246 -16.98 -2.28 -10.75
C GLY A 246 -18.27 -1.54 -11.12
N ARG A 247 -19.16 -2.15 -11.91
CA ARG A 247 -20.46 -1.61 -12.29
C ARG A 247 -21.54 -2.67 -12.11
N ASN A 248 -22.72 -2.26 -11.62
CA ASN A 248 -23.92 -3.09 -11.79
C ASN A 248 -24.31 -3.03 -13.27
N ARG A 249 -24.50 -4.19 -13.89
CA ARG A 249 -25.27 -4.25 -15.14
C ARG A 249 -26.74 -3.96 -14.83
#